data_AF-V2W9S0-F1
#
_entry.id   AF-V2W9S0-F1
#
_cell.length_a   1.000
_cell.length_b   1.000
_cell.length_c   1.000
_cell.angle_alpha   90.00
_cell.angle_beta   90.00
_cell.angle_gamma   90.00
#
_symmetry.space_group_name_H-M   'P 1'
#
loop_
_entity.id
_entity.type
_entity.pdbx_description
1 polymer ?
#
loop_
_entity_poly.entity_id
_entity_poly.type
_entity_poly.pdbx_seq_one_letter_code
_entity_poly.pdbx_strand_id
1 'polypeptide(L)'
;MPSPIPEDFAPELSTQLIIVVPMVNLSAMYFVYGFYTLLFGTCIHMLRSRQQGDERVDWNLYLLLTVVLFVFSTAFVVVYTIDMVYGSITYFTAVKTQDYEVLVNFWTHVESSVVPNLRMFFAILLNITAECMLIHRCYLIWGSKKRVAVPLIVASVLTNATGLVGTIITTIGDSDSTNDSGLILYDVGNNVGAAYQIGLSPAMNTVLTFLTAGRIWWIHRQVRAHNIHTTRDKLIYSISRIM
;
A
#
# COMPACT_ATOMS: atom_id res chain seq x y z
N MET A 1 -36.75 -33.07 -13.01
CA MET A 1 -36.60 -32.83 -11.55
C MET A 1 -35.38 -31.93 -11.40
N PRO A 2 -35.50 -30.71 -10.84
CA PRO A 2 -34.34 -29.86 -10.62
C PRO A 2 -33.49 -30.46 -9.49
N SER A 3 -32.19 -30.59 -9.73
CA SER A 3 -31.21 -30.96 -8.72
C SER A 3 -31.33 -29.98 -7.53
N PRO A 4 -31.34 -30.45 -6.27
CA PRO A 4 -31.33 -29.55 -5.14
C PRO A 4 -29.99 -28.83 -5.13
N ILE A 5 -30.03 -27.51 -5.32
CA ILE A 5 -28.91 -26.63 -4.97
C ILE A 5 -28.63 -26.95 -3.49
N PRO A 6 -27.43 -27.40 -3.11
CA PRO A 6 -27.12 -27.57 -1.70
C PRO A 6 -27.30 -26.19 -1.07
N GLU A 7 -28.23 -26.09 -0.11
CA GLU A 7 -28.60 -24.83 0.54
C GLU A 7 -27.37 -24.13 1.18
N ASP A 8 -26.29 -24.89 1.39
CA ASP A 8 -24.98 -24.44 1.87
C ASP A 8 -24.25 -23.48 0.91
N PHE A 9 -24.46 -23.55 -0.41
CA PHE A 9 -23.79 -22.67 -1.39
C PHE A 9 -24.64 -21.47 -1.84
N ALA A 10 -25.91 -21.40 -1.44
CA ALA A 10 -26.82 -20.31 -1.80
C ALA A 10 -26.31 -18.89 -1.43
N PRO A 11 -25.65 -18.65 -0.27
CA PRO A 11 -25.11 -17.33 0.05
C PRO A 11 -23.87 -16.97 -0.81
N GLU A 12 -23.09 -17.97 -1.23
CA GLU A 12 -21.88 -17.79 -2.06
C GLU A 12 -22.20 -17.63 -3.55
N LEU A 13 -23.37 -18.11 -3.99
CA LEU A 13 -23.85 -18.03 -5.37
C LEU A 13 -24.69 -16.78 -5.70
N SER A 14 -24.76 -15.80 -4.80
CA SER A 14 -25.54 -14.57 -5.06
C SER A 14 -24.98 -13.81 -6.26
N THR A 15 -25.84 -13.39 -7.18
CA THR A 15 -25.48 -12.57 -8.36
C THR A 15 -24.72 -11.29 -7.95
N GLN A 16 -24.94 -10.79 -6.73
CA GLN A 16 -24.17 -9.69 -6.14
C GLN A 16 -22.69 -10.07 -5.93
N LEU A 17 -22.40 -11.25 -5.41
CA LEU A 17 -21.02 -11.70 -5.16
C LEU A 17 -20.27 -12.00 -6.46
N ILE A 18 -20.96 -12.60 -7.43
CA ILE A 18 -20.36 -13.10 -8.68
C ILE A 18 -20.00 -11.95 -9.65
N ILE A 19 -20.82 -10.89 -9.70
CA ILE A 19 -20.71 -9.83 -10.70
C ILE A 19 -20.48 -8.46 -10.07
N VAL A 20 -21.26 -8.11 -9.03
CA VAL A 20 -21.22 -6.75 -8.48
C VAL A 20 -19.92 -6.50 -7.72
N VAL A 21 -19.49 -7.44 -6.86
CA VAL A 21 -18.23 -7.31 -6.10
C VAL A 21 -17.00 -7.13 -7.00
N PRO A 22 -16.72 -7.99 -8.00
CA PRO A 22 -15.57 -7.80 -8.87
C PRO A 22 -15.69 -6.51 -9.72
N MET A 23 -16.88 -6.16 -10.21
CA MET A 23 -17.06 -4.90 -10.96
C MET A 23 -16.81 -3.66 -10.10
N VAL A 24 -17.36 -3.61 -8.89
CA VAL A 24 -17.17 -2.47 -7.97
C VAL A 24 -15.71 -2.37 -7.56
N ASN A 25 -15.06 -3.48 -7.21
CA ASN A 25 -13.67 -3.48 -6.81
C ASN A 25 -12.73 -3.07 -7.95
N LEU A 26 -12.92 -3.61 -9.15
CA LEU A 26 -12.11 -3.24 -10.32
C LEU A 26 -12.32 -1.79 -10.72
N SER A 27 -13.57 -1.31 -10.75
CA SER A 27 -13.86 0.09 -11.09
C SER A 27 -13.25 1.07 -10.09
N ALA A 28 -13.41 0.81 -8.79
CA ALA A 28 -12.77 1.60 -7.74
C ALA A 28 -11.24 1.56 -7.84
N MET A 29 -10.65 0.39 -8.06
CA MET A 29 -9.21 0.23 -8.21
C MET A 29 -8.66 1.00 -9.41
N TYR A 30 -9.29 0.86 -10.59
CA TYR A 30 -8.86 1.56 -11.80
C TYR A 30 -9.03 3.07 -11.69
N PHE A 31 -10.09 3.54 -11.02
CA PHE A 31 -10.29 4.96 -10.75
C PHE A 31 -9.14 5.53 -9.91
N VAL A 32 -8.81 4.88 -8.78
CA VAL A 32 -7.70 5.28 -7.91
C VAL A 32 -6.35 5.18 -8.64
N TYR A 33 -6.14 4.10 -9.40
CA TYR A 33 -4.93 3.91 -10.20
C TYR A 33 -4.76 5.00 -11.28
N GLY A 34 -5.87 5.48 -11.85
CA GLY A 34 -5.87 6.62 -12.76
C GLY A 34 -5.30 7.89 -12.12
N PHE A 35 -5.78 8.24 -10.92
CA PHE A 35 -5.21 9.36 -10.15
C PHE A 35 -3.73 9.12 -9.81
N TYR A 36 -3.37 7.90 -9.42
CA TYR A 36 -2.00 7.54 -9.13
C TYR A 36 -1.07 7.73 -10.35
N THR A 37 -1.55 7.41 -11.55
CA THR A 37 -0.83 7.62 -12.81
C THR A 37 -0.62 9.11 -13.10
N LEU A 38 -1.63 9.95 -12.85
CA LEU A 38 -1.50 11.41 -12.98
C LEU A 38 -0.50 11.99 -11.98
N LEU A 39 -0.53 11.53 -10.72
CA LEU A 39 0.43 11.92 -9.69
C LEU A 39 1.85 11.50 -10.06
N PHE A 40 2.04 10.29 -10.58
CA PHE A 40 3.32 9.81 -11.08
C PHE A 40 3.85 10.69 -12.20
N GLY A 41 3.03 11.00 -13.22
CA GLY A 41 3.40 11.89 -14.30
C GLY A 41 3.77 13.29 -13.81
N THR A 42 2.98 13.85 -12.90
CA THR A 42 3.25 15.16 -12.28
C THR A 42 4.55 15.13 -11.49
N CYS A 43 4.80 14.06 -10.72
CA CYS A 43 6.03 13.87 -9.97
C CYS A 43 7.24 13.81 -10.90
N ILE A 44 7.20 13.03 -11.98
CA ILE A 44 8.29 12.96 -12.96
C ILE A 44 8.51 14.31 -13.66
N HIS A 45 7.44 15.03 -13.98
CA HIS A 45 7.54 16.37 -14.59
C HIS A 45 8.20 17.37 -13.63
N MET A 46 7.72 17.47 -12.39
CA MET A 46 8.30 18.34 -11.36
C MET A 46 9.75 17.94 -11.03
N LEU A 47 10.04 16.65 -11.04
CA LEU A 47 11.40 16.14 -10.87
C LEU A 47 12.22 16.63 -12.07
N ARG A 48 11.95 16.25 -13.31
CA ARG A 48 12.73 16.71 -14.48
C ARG A 48 12.93 18.24 -14.56
N SER A 49 11.95 19.05 -14.17
CA SER A 49 12.06 20.52 -14.14
C SER A 49 13.08 21.06 -13.11
N ARG A 50 13.39 20.32 -12.04
CA ARG A 50 14.26 20.75 -10.93
C ARG A 50 15.70 20.20 -11.04
N GLN A 51 16.03 19.56 -12.16
CA GLN A 51 17.34 18.99 -12.52
C GLN A 51 18.49 20.03 -12.70
N GLN A 52 18.22 21.33 -12.47
CA GLN A 52 19.19 22.42 -12.62
C GLN A 52 20.03 22.72 -11.34
N GLY A 53 19.85 21.98 -10.23
CA GLY A 53 20.55 22.20 -8.96
C GLY A 53 21.39 21.01 -8.47
N ASP A 54 22.42 21.31 -7.67
CA ASP A 54 23.63 20.53 -7.32
C ASP A 54 23.45 19.22 -6.51
N GLU A 55 22.23 18.74 -6.26
CA GLU A 55 21.94 17.55 -5.41
C GLU A 55 21.65 16.28 -6.24
N ARG A 56 22.63 15.81 -7.02
CA ARG A 56 22.44 14.72 -8.02
C ARG A 56 22.17 13.31 -7.46
N VAL A 57 22.64 12.96 -6.27
CA VAL A 57 22.60 11.56 -5.77
C VAL A 57 21.24 11.22 -5.14
N ASP A 58 20.75 12.05 -4.21
CA ASP A 58 19.42 11.88 -3.59
C ASP A 58 18.29 11.95 -4.62
N TRP A 59 18.53 12.73 -5.67
CA TRP A 59 17.67 12.85 -6.83
C TRP A 59 17.45 11.54 -7.58
N ASN A 60 18.55 10.86 -7.91
CA ASN A 60 18.50 9.67 -8.74
C ASN A 60 17.86 8.50 -7.98
N LEU A 61 18.12 8.42 -6.67
CA LEU A 61 17.44 7.46 -5.77
C LEU A 61 15.94 7.74 -5.69
N TYR A 62 15.53 9.00 -5.56
CA TYR A 62 14.11 9.35 -5.49
C TYR A 62 13.37 9.06 -6.79
N LEU A 63 14.00 9.33 -7.94
CA LEU A 63 13.47 8.98 -9.26
C LEU A 63 13.36 7.46 -9.39
N LEU A 64 14.42 6.72 -9.06
CA LEU A 64 14.45 5.25 -9.07
C LEU A 64 13.32 4.67 -8.23
N LEU A 65 13.19 5.08 -6.96
CA LEU A 65 12.13 4.62 -6.06
C LEU A 65 10.74 4.91 -6.61
N THR A 66 10.53 6.11 -7.17
CA THR A 66 9.24 6.50 -7.75
C THR A 66 8.88 5.63 -8.98
N VAL A 67 9.86 5.32 -9.82
CA VAL A 67 9.68 4.43 -10.99
C VAL A 67 9.43 2.99 -10.55
N VAL A 68 10.23 2.46 -9.62
CA VAL A 68 10.07 1.11 -9.09
C VAL A 68 8.69 0.93 -8.46
N LEU A 69 8.24 1.89 -7.67
CA LEU A 69 6.92 1.85 -7.02
C LEU A 69 5.79 1.90 -8.05
N PHE A 70 5.95 2.68 -9.12
CA PHE A 70 4.98 2.71 -10.23
C PHE A 70 4.92 1.38 -10.99
N VAL A 71 6.08 0.77 -11.27
CA VAL A 71 6.16 -0.54 -11.94
C VAL A 71 5.52 -1.64 -11.08
N PHE A 72 5.83 -1.70 -9.79
CA PHE A 72 5.22 -2.66 -8.88
C PHE A 72 3.72 -2.43 -8.71
N SER A 73 3.26 -1.17 -8.68
CA SER A 73 1.84 -0.84 -8.58
C SER A 73 1.09 -1.31 -9.82
N THR A 74 1.67 -1.08 -11.00
CA THR A 74 1.11 -1.54 -12.28
C THR A 74 1.07 -3.06 -12.36
N ALA A 75 2.14 -3.75 -11.94
CA ALA A 75 2.18 -5.20 -11.90
C ALA A 75 1.13 -5.77 -10.94
N PHE A 76 0.99 -5.19 -9.75
CA PHE A 76 -0.03 -5.57 -8.78
C PHE A 76 -1.44 -5.41 -9.35
N VAL A 77 -1.75 -4.27 -9.97
CA VAL A 77 -3.04 -4.01 -10.62
C VAL A 77 -3.35 -5.06 -11.69
N VAL A 78 -2.37 -5.41 -12.54
CA VAL A 78 -2.54 -6.43 -13.57
C VAL A 78 -2.82 -7.80 -12.96
N VAL A 79 -2.01 -8.23 -11.98
CA VAL A 79 -2.19 -9.53 -11.31
C VAL A 79 -3.54 -9.60 -10.59
N TYR A 80 -3.92 -8.54 -9.88
CA TYR A 80 -5.20 -8.45 -9.19
C TYR A 80 -6.38 -8.54 -10.17
N THR A 81 -6.29 -7.89 -11.32
CA THR A 81 -7.34 -7.98 -12.35
C THR A 81 -7.45 -9.39 -12.89
N ILE A 82 -6.33 -10.05 -13.20
CA ILE A 82 -6.33 -11.44 -13.70
C ILE A 82 -6.99 -12.35 -12.66
N ASP A 83 -6.61 -12.23 -11.39
CA ASP A 83 -7.16 -13.00 -10.28
C ASP A 83 -8.68 -12.82 -10.15
N MET A 84 -9.15 -11.57 -10.12
CA MET A 84 -10.58 -11.24 -10.01
C MET A 84 -11.40 -11.68 -11.22
N VAL A 85 -10.89 -11.50 -12.44
CA VAL A 85 -11.59 -11.87 -13.67
C VAL A 85 -11.64 -13.39 -13.82
N TYR A 86 -10.54 -14.09 -13.57
CA TYR A 86 -10.49 -15.55 -13.63
C TYR A 86 -11.40 -16.18 -12.57
N GLY A 87 -11.44 -15.62 -11.36
CA GLY A 87 -12.42 -16.00 -10.34
C GLY A 87 -13.86 -15.80 -10.82
N SER A 88 -14.21 -14.59 -11.27
CA SER A 88 -15.58 -14.28 -11.72
C SER A 88 -16.05 -15.18 -12.86
N ILE A 89 -15.20 -15.47 -13.85
CA ILE A 89 -15.52 -16.38 -14.97
C ILE A 89 -15.80 -17.79 -14.45
N THR A 90 -14.98 -18.28 -13.51
CA THR A 90 -15.12 -19.63 -12.97
C THR A 90 -16.38 -19.78 -12.13
N TYR A 91 -16.66 -18.80 -11.25
CA TYR A 91 -17.93 -18.72 -10.52
C TYR A 91 -19.13 -18.69 -11.46
N PHE A 92 -19.11 -17.81 -12.47
CA PHE A 92 -20.20 -17.71 -13.45
C PHE A 92 -20.41 -19.02 -14.22
N THR A 93 -19.33 -19.73 -14.55
CA THR A 93 -19.38 -21.00 -15.28
C THR A 93 -19.99 -22.08 -14.40
N ALA A 94 -19.56 -22.22 -13.15
CA ALA A 94 -20.10 -23.19 -12.19
C ALA A 94 -21.60 -22.98 -11.93
N VAL A 95 -22.05 -21.72 -11.78
CA VAL A 95 -23.48 -21.40 -11.62
C VAL A 95 -24.28 -21.79 -12.87
N LYS A 96 -23.74 -21.50 -14.06
CA LYS A 96 -24.43 -21.72 -15.33
C LYS A 96 -24.52 -23.21 -15.69
N THR A 97 -23.47 -23.99 -15.41
CA THR A 97 -23.41 -25.42 -15.73
C THR A 97 -23.98 -26.31 -14.62
N GLN A 98 -24.25 -25.76 -13.43
CA GLN A 98 -24.53 -26.50 -12.19
C GLN A 98 -23.47 -27.55 -11.86
N ASP A 99 -22.26 -27.37 -12.41
CA ASP A 99 -21.12 -28.24 -12.21
C ASP A 99 -20.19 -27.58 -11.20
N TYR A 100 -20.38 -27.95 -9.93
CA TYR A 100 -19.61 -27.45 -8.81
C TYR A 100 -18.22 -28.11 -8.72
N GLU A 101 -17.95 -29.16 -9.49
CA GLU A 101 -16.65 -29.82 -9.53
C GLU A 101 -15.58 -28.90 -10.11
N VAL A 102 -15.96 -28.02 -11.06
CA VAL A 102 -15.11 -26.95 -11.60
C VAL A 102 -14.75 -25.91 -10.52
N LEU A 103 -15.69 -25.60 -9.61
CA LEU A 103 -15.45 -24.65 -8.53
C LEU A 103 -14.51 -25.24 -7.45
N VAL A 104 -14.71 -26.51 -7.11
CA VAL A 104 -13.84 -27.24 -6.16
C VAL A 104 -12.44 -27.44 -6.74
N ASN A 105 -12.32 -27.78 -8.02
CA ASN A 105 -11.03 -27.84 -8.71
C ASN A 105 -10.37 -26.47 -8.81
N PHE A 106 -11.15 -25.41 -9.03
CA PHE A 106 -10.63 -24.04 -9.01
C PHE A 106 -10.08 -23.68 -7.62
N TRP A 107 -10.81 -23.91 -6.54
CA TRP A 107 -10.33 -23.65 -5.18
C TRP A 107 -9.03 -24.41 -4.88
N THR A 108 -9.01 -25.72 -5.12
CA THR A 108 -7.83 -26.56 -4.89
C THR A 108 -6.63 -26.23 -5.79
N HIS A 109 -6.85 -25.82 -7.05
CA HIS A 109 -5.75 -25.36 -7.92
C HIS A 109 -5.34 -23.91 -7.69
N VAL A 110 -6.25 -23.02 -7.27
CA VAL A 110 -5.98 -21.61 -7.02
C VAL A 110 -5.17 -21.42 -5.74
N GLU A 111 -5.41 -22.23 -4.71
CA GLU A 111 -4.54 -22.31 -3.54
C GLU A 111 -3.11 -22.78 -3.90
N SER A 112 -2.98 -23.59 -4.96
CA SER A 112 -1.69 -24.01 -5.53
C SER A 112 -1.16 -23.06 -6.63
N SER A 113 -1.91 -22.01 -6.99
CA SER A 113 -1.63 -21.21 -8.18
C SER A 113 -0.59 -20.12 -7.94
N VAL A 114 0.22 -19.88 -8.97
CA VAL A 114 1.28 -18.86 -8.97
C VAL A 114 0.71 -17.44 -8.83
N VAL A 115 -0.54 -17.20 -9.27
CA VAL A 115 -1.17 -15.88 -9.34
C VAL A 115 -1.43 -15.24 -7.96
N PRO A 116 -2.12 -15.89 -6.99
CA PRO A 116 -2.32 -15.32 -5.65
C PRO A 116 -1.01 -15.12 -4.89
N ASN A 117 -0.05 -16.04 -5.06
CA ASN A 117 1.29 -15.90 -4.49
C ASN A 117 2.04 -14.67 -5.04
N LEU A 118 1.95 -14.43 -6.36
CA LEU A 118 2.51 -13.23 -6.98
C LEU A 118 1.82 -11.95 -6.49
N ARG A 119 0.49 -11.97 -6.35
CA ARG A 119 -0.29 -10.84 -5.83
C ARG A 119 0.21 -10.43 -4.45
N MET A 120 0.41 -11.40 -3.58
CA MET A 120 0.90 -11.21 -2.22
C MET A 120 2.34 -10.70 -2.19
N PHE A 121 3.21 -11.26 -3.02
CA PHE A 121 4.59 -10.80 -3.19
C PHE A 121 4.66 -9.33 -3.63
N PHE A 122 3.88 -8.93 -4.64
CA PHE A 122 3.81 -7.54 -5.08
C PHE A 122 3.24 -6.61 -4.01
N ALA A 123 2.25 -7.04 -3.22
CA ALA A 123 1.70 -6.24 -2.12
C ALA A 123 2.75 -5.95 -1.05
N ILE A 124 3.56 -6.95 -0.68
CA ILE A 124 4.66 -6.79 0.29
C ILE A 124 5.72 -5.83 -0.27
N LEU A 125 6.16 -6.03 -1.52
CA LEU A 125 7.14 -5.14 -2.16
C LEU A 125 6.65 -3.69 -2.23
N LEU A 126 5.37 -3.48 -2.54
CA LEU A 126 4.75 -2.16 -2.56
C LEU A 126 4.79 -1.50 -1.19
N ASN A 127 4.40 -2.23 -0.13
CA ASN A 127 4.41 -1.67 1.22
C ASN A 127 5.83 -1.31 1.67
N ILE A 128 6.81 -2.20 1.45
CA ILE A 128 8.22 -1.94 1.77
C ILE A 128 8.73 -0.72 1.00
N THR A 129 8.47 -0.64 -0.30
CA THR A 129 8.96 0.47 -1.12
C THR A 129 8.33 1.81 -0.69
N ALA A 130 7.04 1.82 -0.36
CA ALA A 130 6.35 3.00 0.14
C ALA A 130 6.91 3.47 1.48
N GLU A 131 7.14 2.55 2.42
CA GLU A 131 7.74 2.86 3.71
C GLU A 131 9.18 3.35 3.57
N CYS A 132 10.00 2.72 2.72
CA CYS A 132 11.35 3.19 2.41
C CYS A 132 11.35 4.63 1.87
N MET A 133 10.43 4.94 0.95
CA MET A 133 10.30 6.28 0.37
C MET A 133 9.90 7.33 1.44
N LEU A 134 8.98 6.98 2.34
CA LEU A 134 8.52 7.84 3.43
C LEU A 134 9.60 8.05 4.50
N ILE A 135 10.31 6.99 4.89
CA ILE A 135 11.41 7.04 5.86
C ILE A 135 12.57 7.87 5.30
N HIS A 136 12.93 7.67 4.03
CA HIS A 136 13.98 8.45 3.37
C HIS A 136 13.64 9.95 3.35
N ARG A 137 12.39 10.30 3.01
CA ARG A 137 11.91 11.70 3.08
C ARG A 137 11.95 12.26 4.51
N CYS A 138 11.47 11.49 5.49
CA CYS A 138 11.51 11.90 6.89
C CYS A 138 12.95 12.09 7.39
N TYR A 139 13.88 11.23 6.96
CA TYR A 139 15.30 11.28 7.28
C TYR A 139 15.97 12.55 6.76
N LEU A 140 15.75 12.88 5.48
CA LEU A 140 16.26 14.10 4.85
C LEU A 140 15.74 15.36 5.57
N ILE A 141 14.44 15.42 5.86
CA ILE A 141 13.81 16.59 6.50
C ILE A 141 14.30 16.81 7.94
N TRP A 142 14.68 15.75 8.64
CA TRP A 142 15.27 15.85 9.98
C TRP A 142 16.78 16.13 9.99
N GLY A 143 17.39 16.35 8.83
CA GLY A 143 18.81 16.66 8.70
C GLY A 143 19.71 15.50 9.08
N SER A 144 19.36 14.28 8.66
CA SER A 144 20.16 13.06 8.87
C SER A 144 20.42 12.65 10.34
N LYS A 145 19.64 13.18 11.29
CA LYS A 145 19.80 12.86 12.72
C LYS A 145 19.35 11.43 13.02
N LYS A 146 20.30 10.55 13.30
CA LYS A 146 20.09 9.11 13.63
C LYS A 146 19.05 8.87 14.72
N ARG A 147 18.89 9.77 15.69
CA ARG A 147 17.95 9.65 16.83
C ARG A 147 16.47 9.53 16.44
N VAL A 148 16.06 10.07 15.30
CA VAL A 148 14.65 10.01 14.84
C VAL A 148 14.47 8.94 13.77
N ALA A 149 15.51 8.69 12.97
CA ALA A 149 15.49 7.69 11.90
C ALA A 149 15.47 6.26 12.43
N VAL A 150 16.30 5.96 13.43
CA VAL A 150 16.44 4.60 14.00
C VAL A 150 15.13 4.04 14.55
N PRO A 151 14.37 4.74 15.43
CA PRO A 151 13.11 4.19 15.94
C PRO A 151 12.07 3.99 14.83
N LEU A 152 12.07 4.86 13.81
CA LEU A 152 11.15 4.74 12.68
C LEU A 152 11.45 3.53 11.80
N ILE A 153 12.74 3.29 11.52
CA ILE A 153 13.19 2.11 10.76
C ILE A 153 12.84 0.84 11.53
N VAL A 154 13.10 0.81 12.84
CA VAL A 154 12.77 -0.35 13.68
C VAL A 154 11.27 -0.61 13.69
N ALA A 155 10.43 0.42 13.86
CA ALA A 155 8.98 0.27 13.84
C ALA A 155 8.43 -0.19 12.48
N SER A 156 8.99 0.31 11.38
CA SER A 156 8.65 -0.13 10.01
C SER A 156 9.05 -1.59 9.77
N VAL A 157 10.25 -2.00 10.17
CA VAL A 157 10.70 -3.40 10.05
C VAL A 157 9.79 -4.32 10.87
N LEU A 158 9.43 -3.94 12.10
CA LEU A 158 8.49 -4.71 12.92
C LEU A 158 7.10 -4.81 12.29
N THR A 159 6.61 -3.72 11.70
CA THR A 159 5.30 -3.69 11.04
C THR A 159 5.28 -4.59 9.80
N ASN A 160 6.30 -4.52 8.95
CA ASN A 160 6.43 -5.41 7.79
C ASN A 160 6.62 -6.87 8.20
N ALA A 161 7.43 -7.15 9.22
CA ALA A 161 7.63 -8.50 9.73
C ALA A 161 6.31 -9.11 10.22
N THR A 162 5.48 -8.31 10.89
CA THR A 162 4.14 -8.74 11.35
C THR A 162 3.23 -9.07 10.15
N GLY A 163 3.21 -8.23 9.11
CA GLY A 163 2.45 -8.50 7.90
C GLY A 163 2.92 -9.75 7.15
N LEU A 164 4.24 -9.98 7.11
CA LEU A 164 4.87 -11.13 6.45
C LEU A 164 4.63 -12.43 7.23
N VAL A 165 4.68 -12.38 8.57
CA VAL A 165 4.33 -13.53 9.42
C VAL A 165 2.85 -13.88 9.31
N GLY A 166 1.94 -12.89 9.37
CA GLY A 166 0.50 -13.14 9.22
C GLY A 166 0.18 -13.83 7.89
N THR A 167 0.77 -13.30 6.82
CA THR A 167 0.74 -13.86 5.46
C THR A 167 1.15 -15.34 5.42
N ILE A 168 2.34 -15.67 5.93
CA ILE A 168 2.87 -17.03 5.90
C ILE A 168 1.95 -17.98 6.68
N ILE A 169 1.45 -17.54 7.84
CA ILE A 169 0.55 -18.35 8.67
C ILE A 169 -0.76 -18.62 7.93
N THR A 170 -1.33 -17.62 7.25
CA THR A 170 -2.54 -17.81 6.44
C THR A 170 -2.29 -18.81 5.32
N THR A 171 -1.20 -18.67 4.56
CA THR A 171 -0.86 -19.58 3.46
C THR A 171 -0.64 -21.02 3.93
N ILE A 172 0.02 -21.21 5.08
CA ILE A 172 0.23 -22.55 5.65
C ILE A 172 -1.11 -23.13 6.13
N GLY A 173 -1.94 -22.34 6.80
CA GLY A 173 -3.26 -22.78 7.27
C GLY A 173 -4.20 -23.19 6.14
N ASP A 174 -4.13 -22.49 5.00
CA ASP A 174 -4.87 -22.81 3.78
C ASP A 174 -4.43 -24.17 3.21
N SER A 175 -3.11 -24.36 3.07
CA SER A 175 -2.52 -25.58 2.50
C SER A 175 -2.71 -26.85 3.35
N ASP A 176 -2.94 -26.70 4.66
CA ASP A 176 -3.14 -27.81 5.61
C ASP A 176 -4.56 -27.80 6.22
N SER A 177 -5.52 -27.20 5.52
CA SER A 177 -6.93 -27.04 5.93
C SER A 177 -7.69 -28.35 6.17
N THR A 178 -7.07 -29.51 5.86
CA THR A 178 -7.64 -30.84 6.11
C THR A 178 -7.69 -31.24 7.58
N ASN A 179 -6.95 -30.56 8.45
CA ASN A 179 -6.95 -30.77 9.90
C ASN A 179 -7.49 -29.55 10.65
N ASP A 180 -8.14 -29.78 11.79
CA ASP A 180 -8.69 -28.75 12.69
C ASP A 180 -7.63 -27.71 13.12
N SER A 181 -6.35 -28.12 13.15
CA SER A 181 -5.21 -27.24 13.43
C SER A 181 -4.88 -26.26 12.29
N GLY A 182 -5.11 -26.64 11.03
CA GLY A 182 -4.90 -25.78 9.86
C GLY A 182 -5.93 -24.64 9.80
N LEU A 183 -7.18 -24.93 10.15
CA LEU A 183 -8.25 -23.93 10.24
C LEU A 183 -7.98 -22.88 11.33
N ILE A 184 -7.47 -23.31 12.49
CA ILE A 184 -7.07 -22.38 13.57
C ILE A 184 -5.90 -21.51 13.12
N LEU A 185 -4.91 -22.07 12.42
CA LEU A 185 -3.79 -21.32 11.86
C LEU A 185 -4.26 -20.30 10.83
N TYR A 186 -5.19 -20.68 9.95
CA TYR A 186 -5.79 -19.77 8.98
C TYR A 186 -6.50 -18.59 9.64
N ASP A 187 -7.34 -18.84 10.65
CA ASP A 187 -8.08 -17.78 11.34
C ASP A 187 -7.14 -16.82 12.11
N VAL A 188 -6.12 -17.37 12.77
CA VAL A 188 -5.08 -16.57 13.44
C VAL A 188 -4.31 -15.73 12.42
N GLY A 189 -3.89 -16.33 11.29
CA GLY A 189 -3.18 -15.62 10.23
C GLY A 189 -4.01 -14.51 9.62
N ASN A 190 -5.29 -14.77 9.34
CA ASN A 190 -6.24 -13.80 8.80
C ASN A 190 -6.50 -12.64 9.77
N ASN A 191 -6.66 -12.93 11.08
CA ASN A 191 -6.84 -11.90 12.10
C ASN A 191 -5.58 -11.02 12.24
N VAL A 192 -4.39 -11.63 12.24
CA VAL A 192 -3.11 -10.89 12.25
C VAL A 192 -2.94 -10.06 10.99
N GLY A 193 -3.30 -10.60 9.82
CA GLY A 193 -3.30 -9.90 8.55
C GLY A 193 -4.26 -8.70 8.53
N ALA A 194 -5.48 -8.87 9.04
CA ALA A 194 -6.47 -7.81 9.16
C ALA A 194 -6.00 -6.70 10.12
N ALA A 195 -5.43 -7.06 11.28
CA ALA A 195 -4.87 -6.10 12.22
C ALA A 195 -3.71 -5.28 11.60
N TYR A 196 -2.88 -5.93 10.78
CA TYR A 196 -1.82 -5.27 10.03
C TYR A 196 -2.36 -4.30 8.98
N GLN A 197 -3.32 -4.73 8.15
CA GLN A 197 -3.87 -3.93 7.06
C GLN A 197 -4.74 -2.76 7.54
N ILE A 198 -5.54 -2.96 8.59
CA ILE A 198 -6.50 -1.97 9.07
C ILE A 198 -5.86 -1.03 10.09
N GLY A 199 -4.94 -1.54 10.91
CA GLY A 199 -4.36 -0.81 12.03
C GLY A 199 -2.93 -0.35 11.79
N LEU A 200 -2.00 -1.31 11.79
CA LEU A 200 -0.57 -1.01 11.91
C LEU A 200 0.00 -0.25 10.72
N SER A 201 -0.25 -0.69 9.48
CA SER A 201 0.30 -0.02 8.29
C SER A 201 -0.26 1.39 8.10
N PRO A 202 -1.60 1.63 8.15
CA PRO A 202 -2.15 2.98 8.07
C PRO A 202 -1.66 3.90 9.20
N ALA A 203 -1.54 3.38 10.43
CA ALA A 203 -1.04 4.15 11.56
C ALA A 203 0.41 4.60 11.33
N MET A 204 1.29 3.70 10.88
CA MET A 204 2.68 4.05 10.57
C MET A 204 2.79 5.10 9.47
N ASN A 205 2.04 4.95 8.39
CA ASN A 205 1.98 5.92 7.28
C ASN A 205 1.46 7.29 7.75
N THR A 206 0.48 7.29 8.65
CA THR A 206 -0.08 8.51 9.24
C THR A 206 0.95 9.22 10.12
N VAL A 207 1.63 8.49 11.00
CA VAL A 207 2.69 9.03 11.87
C VAL A 207 3.81 9.65 11.04
N LEU A 208 4.28 8.93 10.01
CA LEU A 208 5.30 9.42 9.06
C LEU A 208 4.87 10.73 8.39
N THR A 209 3.62 10.80 7.96
CA THR A 209 3.06 11.99 7.30
C THR A 209 2.96 13.17 8.26
N PHE A 210 2.45 12.97 9.48
CA PHE A 210 2.35 14.02 10.49
C PHE A 210 3.71 14.54 10.94
N LEU A 211 4.70 13.66 11.11
CA LEU A 211 6.06 14.07 11.44
C LEU A 211 6.62 14.94 10.31
N THR A 212 6.50 14.49 9.07
CA THR A 212 6.94 15.25 7.89
C THR A 212 6.30 16.64 7.83
N ALA A 213 4.98 16.71 7.96
CA ALA A 213 4.23 17.97 7.95
C ALA A 213 4.59 18.88 9.14
N GLY A 214 4.72 18.31 10.35
CA GLY A 214 5.06 19.03 11.56
C GLY A 214 6.43 19.71 11.48
N ARG A 215 7.43 19.04 10.89
CA ARG A 215 8.74 19.66 10.66
C ARG A 215 8.72 20.79 9.66
N ILE A 216 8.04 20.60 8.53
CA ILE A 216 7.89 21.64 7.51
C ILE A 216 7.25 22.88 8.13
N TRP A 217 6.19 22.68 8.93
CA TRP A 217 5.53 23.76 9.65
C TRP A 217 6.46 24.46 10.66
N TRP A 218 7.23 23.68 11.43
CA TRP A 218 8.19 24.23 12.39
C TRP A 218 9.30 25.06 11.71
N ILE A 219 9.88 24.56 10.62
CA ILE A 219 10.91 25.29 9.85
C ILE A 219 10.31 26.58 9.27
N HIS A 220 9.14 26.50 8.66
CA HIS A 220 8.44 27.66 8.12
C HIS A 220 8.12 28.71 9.21
N ARG A 221 7.75 28.27 10.42
CA ARG A 221 7.55 29.16 11.58
C ARG A 221 8.87 29.83 12.02
N GLN A 222 9.97 29.08 12.07
CA GLN A 222 11.28 29.65 12.42
C GLN A 222 11.76 30.69 11.40
N VAL A 223 11.56 30.44 10.10
CA VAL A 223 11.90 31.39 9.02
C VAL A 223 11.05 32.66 9.14
N ARG A 224 9.73 32.54 9.38
CA ARG A 224 8.87 33.70 9.60
C ARG A 224 9.28 34.51 10.83
N ALA A 225 9.59 33.85 11.95
CA ALA A 225 10.03 34.54 13.16
C ALA A 225 11.33 35.31 12.94
N HIS A 226 12.33 34.68 12.29
CA HIS A 226 13.60 35.36 11.97
C HIS A 226 13.41 36.55 11.03
N ASN A 227 12.60 36.40 9.98
CA ASN A 227 12.36 37.48 9.02
C ASN A 227 11.69 38.71 9.67
N ILE A 228 10.78 38.49 10.62
CA ILE A 228 10.15 39.56 11.42
C ILE A 228 11.19 40.28 12.28
N HIS A 229 12.09 39.55 12.94
CA HIS A 229 13.17 40.16 13.74
C HIS A 229 14.13 40.98 12.86
N THR A 230 14.61 40.43 11.74
CA THR A 230 15.52 41.16 10.82
C THR A 230 14.87 42.41 10.23
N THR A 231 13.57 42.36 9.94
CA THR A 231 12.83 43.53 9.40
C THR A 231 12.66 44.60 10.46
N ARG A 232 12.35 44.22 11.71
CA ARG A 232 12.22 45.15 12.84
C ARG A 232 13.55 45.84 13.17
N ASP A 233 14.66 45.09 13.17
CA ASP A 233 15.99 45.65 13.44
C ASP A 233 16.43 46.63 12.34
N LYS A 234 16.16 46.32 11.07
CA LYS A 234 16.39 47.27 9.96
C LYS A 234 15.56 48.54 10.08
N LEU A 235 14.31 48.42 10.54
CA LEU A 235 13.40 49.55 10.71
C LEU A 235 13.84 50.45 11.86
N ILE A 236 14.24 49.88 13.00
CA ILE A 236 14.78 50.62 14.15
C ILE A 236 16.08 51.34 13.77
N TYR A 237 17.00 50.65 13.06
CA TYR A 237 18.24 51.25 12.60
C TYR A 237 17.99 52.42 11.63
N SER A 238 17.02 52.29 10.71
CA SER A 238 16.63 53.36 9.78
C SER A 238 16.08 54.59 10.51
N ILE A 239 15.27 54.41 11.56
CA ILE A 239 14.70 55.52 12.33
C ILE A 239 15.79 56.24 13.13
N SER A 240 16.71 55.49 13.75
CA SER A 240 17.83 56.05 14.53
C SER A 240 18.82 56.89 13.71
N ARG A 241 18.80 56.78 12.37
CA ARG A 241 19.69 57.51 11.47
C ARG A 241 19.09 58.81 10.93
N ILE A 242 17.81 59.07 11.20
CA ILE A 242 17.06 60.25 10.72
C ILE A 242 16.88 61.30 11.83
N MET A 243 16.95 60.89 13.10
CA MET A 243 17.11 61.78 14.25
C MET A 243 18.59 62.08 14.50
#